data_AF-A0A6J4I2S9-F1
#
_entry.id   AF-A0A6J4I2S9-F1
#
_cell.length_a   1.000
_cell.length_b   1.000
_cell.length_c   1.000
_cell.angle_alpha   90.00
_cell.angle_beta   90.00
_cell.angle_gamma   90.00
#
_symmetry.space_group_name_H-M   'P 1'
#
loop_
_entity.id
_entity.type
_entity.pdbx_description
1 polymer ?
#
loop_
_entity_poly.entity_id
_entity_poly.type
_entity_poly.pdbx_seq_one_letter_code
_entity_poly.pdbx_strand_id
1 'polypeptide(L)'
;MSGRASFLGSLGAAAAALLLGGCAQRPETVAAAPVNEAQYYGWNCPELRGELGRLDRTLADLYAEQRQTRNDDAIGYVFALAPLATMSGGDLRHQIALRKGEHEAARQAAARRCHAARF
;
A
#
# COMPACT_ATOMS: atom_id res chain seq x y z
N MET A 1 50.62 -36.98 12.37
CA MET A 1 49.63 -37.02 13.48
C MET A 1 48.65 -35.87 13.23
N SER A 2 47.77 -35.94 12.22
CA SER A 2 46.45 -36.60 12.19
C SER A 2 45.48 -36.08 13.26
N GLY A 3 44.65 -35.11 12.87
CA GLY A 3 43.43 -34.72 13.58
C GLY A 3 42.37 -34.34 12.54
N ARG A 4 41.73 -35.35 11.94
CA ARG A 4 40.71 -35.19 10.90
C ARG A 4 39.43 -34.64 11.52
N ALA A 5 39.03 -33.43 11.14
CA ALA A 5 37.66 -32.97 11.35
C ALA A 5 36.72 -33.84 10.51
N SER A 6 35.93 -34.67 11.17
CA SER A 6 34.86 -35.47 10.55
C SER A 6 33.60 -35.26 11.37
N PHE A 7 32.76 -34.34 10.91
CA PHE A 7 31.37 -34.24 11.34
C PHE A 7 30.49 -34.28 10.09
N LEU A 8 30.42 -35.47 9.48
CA LEU A 8 29.28 -35.88 8.67
C LEU A 8 28.36 -36.69 9.58
N GLY A 9 27.09 -36.29 9.67
CA GLY A 9 26.03 -37.21 10.07
C GLY A 9 25.05 -36.67 11.10
N SER A 10 24.03 -35.97 10.62
CA SER A 10 22.63 -36.31 10.93
C SER A 10 21.69 -35.35 10.18
N LEU A 11 21.23 -35.79 9.01
CA LEU A 11 19.92 -35.41 8.48
C LEU A 11 18.87 -35.64 9.58
N GLY A 12 17.98 -34.67 9.81
CA GLY A 12 16.76 -34.91 10.57
C GLY A 12 16.57 -34.05 11.82
N ALA A 13 16.35 -32.75 11.60
CA ALA A 13 15.45 -31.97 12.45
C ALA A 13 14.95 -30.81 11.60
N ALA A 14 13.88 -31.06 10.85
CA ALA A 14 13.10 -30.05 10.14
C ALA A 14 12.50 -29.08 11.17
N ALA A 15 13.30 -28.09 11.58
CA ALA A 15 12.85 -27.01 12.43
C ALA A 15 11.98 -26.08 11.60
N ALA A 16 10.68 -26.18 11.87
CA ALA A 16 9.65 -25.25 11.48
C ALA A 16 10.13 -23.80 11.66
N ALA A 17 10.17 -23.03 10.58
CA ALA A 17 10.25 -21.58 10.64
C ALA A 17 9.39 -20.98 9.51
N LEU A 18 8.12 -20.77 9.89
CA LEU A 18 7.33 -19.61 9.56
C LEU A 18 6.90 -19.47 8.09
N LEU A 19 5.67 -19.94 7.87
CA LEU A 19 4.66 -19.34 7.02
C LEU A 19 4.91 -17.83 6.81
N LEU A 20 5.56 -17.47 5.70
CA LEU A 20 5.48 -16.13 5.13
C LEU A 20 4.06 -15.98 4.56
N GLY A 21 3.08 -15.81 5.45
CA GLY A 21 1.70 -15.52 5.10
C GLY A 21 1.67 -14.26 4.23
N GLY A 22 0.95 -14.34 3.11
CA GLY A 22 0.96 -13.38 2.01
C GLY A 22 1.07 -11.91 2.41
N CYS A 23 2.09 -11.24 1.88
CA CYS A 23 2.50 -9.85 2.11
C CYS A 23 1.49 -8.78 1.61
N ALA A 24 0.28 -9.17 1.23
CA ALA A 24 -0.64 -8.32 0.52
C ALA A 24 -1.65 -7.65 1.47
N GLN A 25 -1.22 -6.55 2.09
CA GLN A 25 -2.04 -5.69 2.96
C GLN A 25 -3.32 -5.20 2.25
N ARG A 26 -4.44 -5.04 2.98
CA ARG A 26 -5.68 -4.51 2.37
C ARG A 26 -5.49 -3.03 2.02
N PRO A 27 -5.99 -2.51 0.89
CA PRO A 27 -5.82 -1.09 0.54
C PRO A 27 -6.32 -0.14 1.64
N GLU A 28 -7.39 -0.54 2.34
CA GLU A 28 -7.98 0.23 3.44
C GLU A 28 -7.02 0.35 4.63
N THR A 29 -6.19 -0.68 4.86
CA THR A 29 -5.21 -0.73 5.96
C THR A 29 -3.89 0.00 5.65
N VAL A 30 -3.67 0.47 4.42
CA VAL A 30 -2.51 1.31 4.07
C VAL A 30 -2.58 2.64 4.82
N ALA A 31 -1.58 2.94 5.64
CA ALA A 31 -1.53 4.21 6.36
C ALA A 31 -1.31 5.39 5.40
N ALA A 32 -1.88 6.55 5.72
CA ALA A 32 -1.61 7.78 4.98
C ALA A 32 -0.13 8.18 5.13
N ALA A 33 0.47 8.65 4.04
CA ALA A 33 1.78 9.26 4.08
C ALA A 33 1.68 10.66 4.72
N PRO A 34 2.71 11.12 5.44
CA PRO A 34 2.71 12.46 6.00
C PRO A 34 2.83 13.49 4.86
N VAL A 35 1.75 14.23 4.62
CA VAL A 35 1.69 15.30 3.61
C VAL A 35 1.28 16.60 4.29
N ASN A 36 1.98 17.69 3.97
CA ASN A 36 1.77 18.98 4.62
C ASN A 36 0.64 19.78 3.95
N GLU A 37 -0.27 20.35 4.74
CA GLU A 37 -1.34 21.24 4.26
C GLU A 37 -0.82 22.48 3.51
N ALA A 38 0.45 22.84 3.68
CA ALA A 38 1.12 23.93 2.99
C ALA A 38 1.07 23.81 1.45
N GLN A 39 0.95 22.60 0.90
CA GLN A 39 0.80 22.40 -0.54
C GLN A 39 -0.49 23.02 -1.10
N TYR A 40 -1.47 23.26 -0.23
CA TYR A 40 -2.74 23.89 -0.56
C TYR A 40 -2.80 25.36 -0.13
N TYR A 41 -1.67 26.00 0.19
CA TYR A 41 -1.67 27.45 0.45
C TYR A 41 -2.15 28.23 -0.78
N GLY A 42 -2.99 29.24 -0.55
CA GLY A 42 -3.60 30.04 -1.61
C GLY A 42 -4.83 29.43 -2.26
N TRP A 43 -5.14 28.16 -2.01
CA TRP A 43 -6.31 27.51 -2.58
C TRP A 43 -7.62 28.00 -1.94
N ASN A 44 -8.63 28.21 -2.78
CA ASN A 44 -9.98 28.56 -2.40
C ASN A 44 -10.89 27.32 -2.23
N CYS A 45 -12.07 27.52 -1.65
CA CYS A 45 -12.99 26.42 -1.33
C CYS A 45 -13.50 25.62 -2.54
N PRO A 46 -13.84 26.22 -3.69
CA PRO A 46 -14.08 25.48 -4.92
C PRO A 46 -12.92 24.57 -5.34
N GLU A 47 -11.68 25.07 -5.32
CA GLU A 47 -10.48 24.30 -5.69
C GLU A 47 -10.26 23.11 -4.75
N LEU A 48 -10.34 23.35 -3.44
CA LEU A 48 -10.19 22.30 -2.43
C LEU A 48 -11.25 21.21 -2.56
N ARG A 49 -12.50 21.57 -2.86
CA ARG A 49 -13.57 20.58 -3.11
C ARG A 49 -13.35 19.79 -4.39
N GLY A 50 -12.90 20.46 -5.45
CA GLY A 50 -12.58 19.79 -6.72
C GLY A 50 -11.47 18.76 -6.53
N GLU A 51 -10.46 19.11 -5.74
CA GLU A 51 -9.33 18.24 -5.44
C GLU A 51 -9.69 17.07 -4.54
N LEU A 52 -10.48 17.29 -3.49
CA LEU A 52 -11.01 16.19 -2.68
C LEU A 52 -11.77 15.18 -3.55
N GLY A 53 -12.65 15.65 -4.43
CA GLY A 53 -13.36 14.77 -5.36
C GLY A 53 -12.45 14.08 -6.38
N ARG A 54 -11.35 14.71 -6.80
CA ARG A 54 -10.33 14.08 -7.66
C ARG A 54 -9.60 12.97 -6.90
N LEU A 55 -9.17 13.25 -5.67
CA LEU A 55 -8.46 12.32 -4.81
C LEU A 55 -9.33 11.12 -4.42
N ASP A 56 -10.62 11.33 -4.16
CA ASP A 56 -11.58 10.25 -3.89
C ASP A 56 -11.68 9.26 -5.07
N ARG A 57 -11.79 9.77 -6.30
CA ARG A 57 -11.81 8.93 -7.51
C ARG A 57 -10.49 8.18 -7.68
N THR A 58 -9.36 8.87 -7.55
CA THR A 58 -8.03 8.24 -7.65
C THR A 58 -7.84 7.15 -6.59
N LEU A 59 -8.27 7.37 -5.34
CA LEU A 59 -8.19 6.36 -4.29
C LEU A 59 -9.11 5.17 -4.58
N ALA A 60 -10.32 5.40 -5.10
CA ALA A 60 -11.21 4.31 -5.49
C ALA A 60 -10.60 3.42 -6.59
N ASP A 61 -9.97 4.02 -7.59
CA ASP A 61 -9.28 3.32 -8.67
C ASP A 61 -8.10 2.50 -8.15
N LEU A 62 -7.22 3.12 -7.36
CA LEU A 62 -6.07 2.44 -6.74
C LEU A 62 -6.49 1.30 -5.81
N TYR A 63 -7.60 1.46 -5.08
CA TYR A 63 -8.15 0.39 -4.25
C TYR A 63 -8.69 -0.76 -5.08
N ALA A 64 -9.36 -0.47 -6.20
CA ALA A 64 -9.85 -1.50 -7.11
C ALA A 64 -8.69 -2.29 -7.71
N GLU A 65 -7.65 -1.59 -8.17
CA GLU A 65 -6.44 -2.19 -8.71
C GLU A 65 -5.72 -3.06 -7.67
N GLN A 66 -5.47 -2.54 -6.46
CA GLN A 66 -4.84 -3.33 -5.40
C GLN A 66 -5.70 -4.55 -5.03
N ARG A 67 -7.03 -4.44 -5.03
CA ARG A 67 -7.91 -5.61 -4.79
C ARG A 67 -7.82 -6.64 -5.92
N GLN A 68 -7.74 -6.22 -7.17
CA GLN A 68 -7.56 -7.11 -8.31
C GLN A 68 -6.22 -7.86 -8.23
N THR A 69 -5.11 -7.14 -8.02
CA THR A 69 -3.78 -7.76 -7.86
C THR A 69 -3.75 -8.80 -6.74
N ARG A 70 -4.50 -8.57 -5.65
CA ARG A 70 -4.59 -9.55 -4.55
C ARG A 70 -5.47 -10.76 -4.82
N ASN A 71 -6.52 -10.60 -5.63
CA ASN A 71 -7.39 -11.72 -5.95
C ASN A 71 -6.67 -12.72 -6.88
N ASP A 72 -5.76 -12.23 -7.71
CA ASP A 72 -4.90 -13.08 -8.53
C ASP A 72 -3.96 -13.93 -7.64
N ASP A 73 -3.52 -13.44 -6.47
CA ASP A 73 -2.66 -14.17 -5.52
C ASP A 73 -3.41 -15.31 -4.78
N ALA A 74 -4.75 -15.34 -4.83
CA ALA A 74 -5.57 -16.34 -4.16
C ALA A 74 -5.91 -17.56 -5.04
N ILE A 75 -5.63 -17.52 -6.35
CA ILE A 75 -5.77 -18.65 -7.28
C ILE A 75 -4.37 -19.16 -7.64
N GLY A 76 -3.83 -20.02 -6.78
CA GLY A 76 -2.45 -20.55 -6.80
C GLY A 76 -2.03 -21.41 -8.00
N TYR A 77 -2.54 -21.16 -9.20
CA TYR A 77 -2.13 -21.83 -10.44
C TYR A 77 -1.81 -20.87 -11.60
N VAL A 78 -2.24 -19.60 -11.55
CA VAL A 78 -1.89 -18.60 -12.59
C VAL A 78 -0.50 -17.99 -12.37
N PHE A 79 0.01 -18.03 -11.13
CA PHE A 79 1.31 -17.46 -10.76
C PHE A 79 2.54 -18.26 -11.19
N ALA A 80 2.38 -19.45 -11.77
CA ALA A 80 3.50 -20.17 -12.36
C ALA A 80 3.97 -19.56 -13.71
N LEU A 81 3.15 -18.72 -14.34
CA LEU A 81 3.40 -18.18 -15.70
C LEU A 81 3.23 -16.66 -15.83
N ALA A 82 2.86 -15.95 -14.77
CA ALA A 82 2.77 -14.49 -14.78
C ALA A 82 4.08 -13.87 -14.26
N PRO A 83 4.97 -13.35 -15.12
CA PRO A 83 6.03 -12.49 -14.64
C PRO A 83 5.37 -11.18 -14.14
N LEU A 84 5.80 -10.66 -12.98
CA LEU A 84 5.70 -9.25 -12.53
C LEU A 84 4.69 -8.80 -11.42
N ALA A 85 4.02 -9.66 -10.64
CA ALA A 85 3.22 -9.12 -9.50
C ALA A 85 4.07 -8.61 -8.30
N THR A 86 5.37 -8.92 -8.28
CA THR A 86 6.28 -8.52 -7.19
C THR A 86 6.80 -7.07 -7.29
N MET A 87 6.46 -6.33 -8.36
CA MET A 87 6.80 -4.90 -8.48
C MET A 87 5.60 -3.94 -8.36
N SER A 88 4.38 -4.36 -8.71
CA SER A 88 3.21 -3.47 -8.67
C SER A 88 2.63 -3.29 -7.26
N GLY A 89 2.59 -4.34 -6.43
CA GLY A 89 1.96 -4.26 -5.11
C GLY A 89 2.62 -3.27 -4.14
N GLY A 90 3.95 -3.13 -4.20
CA GLY A 90 4.69 -2.13 -3.42
C GLY A 90 4.46 -0.70 -3.91
N ASP A 91 4.41 -0.54 -5.22
CA ASP A 91 4.15 0.75 -5.87
C ASP A 91 2.71 1.23 -5.61
N LEU A 92 1.71 0.37 -5.78
CA LEU A 92 0.31 0.68 -5.48
C LEU A 92 0.09 1.07 -4.03
N ARG A 93 0.72 0.37 -3.08
CA ARG A 93 0.65 0.72 -1.65
C ARG A 93 1.26 2.10 -1.39
N HIS A 94 2.39 2.42 -2.03
CA HIS A 94 3.02 3.73 -1.90
C HIS A 94 2.12 4.82 -2.48
N GLN A 95 1.57 4.61 -3.66
CA GLN A 95 0.62 5.53 -4.29
C GLN A 95 -0.63 5.76 -3.42
N ILE A 96 -1.20 4.70 -2.85
CA ILE A 96 -2.33 4.80 -1.93
C ILE A 96 -1.96 5.60 -0.68
N ALA A 97 -0.81 5.32 -0.07
CA ALA A 97 -0.36 6.06 1.10
C ALA A 97 -0.23 7.55 0.79
N LEU A 98 0.41 7.89 -0.33
CA LEU A 98 0.59 9.27 -0.77
C LEU A 98 -0.76 9.98 -1.02
N ARG A 99 -1.65 9.35 -1.79
CA ARG A 99 -2.98 9.92 -2.12
C ARG A 99 -3.87 10.06 -0.89
N LYS A 100 -3.78 9.15 0.09
CA LYS A 100 -4.44 9.30 1.40
C LYS A 100 -3.90 10.51 2.16
N GLY A 101 -2.59 10.69 2.17
CA GLY A 101 -1.95 11.85 2.79
C GLY A 101 -2.39 13.17 2.17
N GLU A 102 -2.39 13.25 0.84
CA GLU A 102 -2.90 14.41 0.10
C GLU A 102 -4.37 14.68 0.42
N HIS A 103 -5.20 13.64 0.46
CA HIS A 103 -6.62 13.76 0.80
C HIS A 103 -6.82 14.30 2.22
N GLU A 104 -6.08 13.79 3.20
CA GLU A 104 -6.13 14.30 4.58
C GLU A 104 -5.66 15.75 4.68
N ALA A 105 -4.58 16.12 4.01
CA ALA A 105 -4.07 17.48 3.97
C ALA A 105 -5.06 18.44 3.30
N ALA A 106 -5.69 18.04 2.18
CA ALA A 106 -6.71 18.83 1.49
C ALA A 106 -7.93 19.02 2.38
N ARG A 107 -8.35 17.95 3.07
CA ARG A 107 -9.49 17.99 4.00
C ARG A 107 -9.23 18.91 5.19
N GLN A 108 -8.01 18.88 5.75
CA GLN A 108 -7.61 19.80 6.81
C GLN A 108 -7.61 21.26 6.34
N ALA A 109 -7.02 21.53 5.16
CA ALA A 109 -7.04 22.87 4.57
C ALA A 109 -8.47 23.38 4.33
N ALA A 110 -9.35 22.51 3.83
CA ALA A 110 -10.75 22.84 3.58
C ALA A 110 -11.54 23.04 4.89
N ALA A 111 -11.31 22.22 5.92
CA ALA A 111 -11.93 22.39 7.23
C ALA A 111 -11.56 23.72 7.90
N ARG A 112 -10.33 24.20 7.72
CA ARG A 112 -9.87 25.49 8.26
C ARG A 112 -10.46 26.69 7.51
N ARG A 113 -10.71 26.56 6.20
CA ARG A 113 -10.98 27.71 5.32
C ARG A 113 -12.43 27.78 4.81
N CYS A 114 -13.18 26.69 4.87
CA CYS A 114 -14.49 26.60 4.23
C CYS A 114 -15.61 26.48 5.26
N HIS A 115 -16.27 27.59 5.54
CA HIS A 115 -17.33 27.71 6.56
C HIS A 115 -18.60 26.89 6.28
N ALA A 116 -18.78 26.41 5.05
CA ALA A 116 -19.94 25.62 4.62
C ALA A 116 -19.59 24.18 4.23
N ALA A 117 -18.35 23.75 4.43
CA ALA A 117 -17.91 22.45 3.95
C ALA A 117 -18.34 21.34 4.91
N ARG A 118 -19.57 20.88 4.72
CA ARG A 118 -19.98 19.54 5.15
C ARG A 118 -19.47 18.58 4.07
N PHE A 119 -18.39 17.87 4.39
CA PHE A 119 -17.86 16.75 3.61
C PHE A 119 -18.52 15.47 4.11
#